data_AF-M7XT80-F1
#
_entry.id   AF-M7XT80-F1
#
_cell.length_a   1.000
_cell.length_b   1.000
_cell.length_c   1.000
_cell.angle_alpha   90.00
_cell.angle_beta   90.00
_cell.angle_gamma   90.00
#
_symmetry.space_group_name_H-M   'P 1'
#
loop_
_entity.id
_entity.type
_entity.pdbx_description
1 polymer ?
#
loop_
_entity_poly.entity_id
_entity_poly.type
_entity_poly.pdbx_seq_one_letter_code
_entity_poly.pdbx_strand_id
1 'polypeptide(L)'
;MKVICFTAIVLVLIFLAPLGLFNLENLEANDIIIARREGVAGCSIILKLKEDNTFVFNNICFGTSKTTGKYHFVGDSLFFKDIKIGRDDSNFYEFGLKDTLDIIWLYYDKQDTSGICLHIINSNQKNQEK
;
A
#
# COMPACT_ATOMS: atom_id res chain seq x y z
N MET A 1 38.42 23.55 14.75
CA MET A 1 37.41 23.35 15.81
C MET A 1 35.98 23.15 15.28
N LYS A 2 35.48 23.97 14.33
CA LYS A 2 34.11 23.84 13.77
C LYS A 2 33.80 22.49 13.11
N VAL A 3 34.73 21.92 12.35
CA VAL A 3 34.53 20.65 11.62
C VAL A 3 34.41 19.45 12.58
N ILE A 4 35.21 19.45 13.66
CA ILE A 4 35.24 18.35 14.64
C ILE A 4 33.92 18.29 15.44
N CYS A 5 33.33 19.44 15.77
CA CYS A 5 32.02 19.49 16.41
C CYS A 5 30.91 18.95 15.49
N PHE A 6 30.94 19.30 14.21
CA PHE A 6 29.94 18.83 13.26
C PHE A 6 30.02 17.30 13.08
N THR A 7 31.23 16.76 12.94
CA THR A 7 31.44 15.31 12.82
C THR A 7 31.04 14.55 14.09
N ALA A 8 31.27 15.12 15.28
CA ALA A 8 30.85 14.50 16.54
C ALA A 8 29.33 14.42 16.66
N ILE A 9 28.60 15.47 16.24
CA ILE A 9 27.14 15.50 16.26
C ILE A 9 26.56 14.45 15.29
N VAL A 10 27.10 14.36 14.07
CA VAL A 10 26.68 13.36 13.08
C VAL A 10 26.92 11.94 13.59
N LEU A 11 28.06 11.69 14.25
CA LEU A 11 28.39 10.37 14.79
C LEU A 11 27.43 9.94 15.92
N VAL A 12 27.07 10.88 16.79
CA VAL A 12 26.10 10.65 17.87
C VAL A 12 24.70 10.35 17.30
N LEU A 13 24.28 11.07 16.26
CA LEU A 13 23.00 10.82 15.57
C LEU A 13 22.93 9.44 14.92
N ILE A 14 24.01 8.99 14.27
CA ILE A 14 24.11 7.65 13.68
C ILE A 14 24.04 6.57 14.77
N PHE A 15 24.66 6.82 15.94
CA PHE A 15 24.66 5.85 17.04
C PHE A 15 23.30 5.74 17.74
N LEU A 16 22.60 6.87 17.91
CA LEU A 16 21.28 6.91 18.57
C LEU A 16 20.15 6.44 17.65
N ALA A 17 20.26 6.68 16.34
CA ALA A 17 19.21 6.39 15.39
C ALA A 17 19.79 5.89 14.05
N PRO A 18 20.39 4.68 14.03
CA PRO A 18 21.05 4.14 12.84
C PRO A 18 20.08 3.93 11.67
N LEU A 19 18.77 3.79 11.95
CA LEU A 19 17.69 3.64 10.97
C LEU A 19 16.93 4.97 10.71
N GLY A 20 17.41 6.08 11.27
CA GLY A 20 16.74 7.38 11.24
C GLY A 20 15.87 7.65 12.47
N LEU A 21 15.65 8.93 12.78
CA LEU A 21 14.86 9.38 13.95
C LEU A 21 13.34 9.27 13.76
N PHE A 22 12.89 8.93 12.56
CA PHE A 22 11.47 8.92 12.20
C PHE A 22 11.04 7.52 11.77
N ASN A 23 10.20 6.87 12.57
CA ASN A 23 9.41 5.71 12.11
C ASN A 23 8.23 6.25 11.30
N LEU A 24 8.42 6.44 9.98
CA LEU A 24 7.32 6.86 9.11
C LEU A 24 6.19 5.83 9.04
N GLU A 25 6.46 4.57 9.35
CA GLU A 25 5.43 3.52 9.44
C GLU A 25 4.39 3.79 10.53
N ASN A 26 4.76 4.48 11.63
CA ASN A 26 3.82 4.81 12.72
C ASN A 26 3.00 6.09 12.44
N LEU A 27 3.28 6.79 11.35
CA LEU A 27 2.49 7.96 10.91
C LEU A 27 1.34 7.55 9.98
N GLU A 28 1.42 6.36 9.38
CA GLU A 28 0.36 5.86 8.50
C GLU A 28 -0.78 5.26 9.34
N ALA A 29 -2.03 5.46 8.91
CA ALA A 29 -3.18 4.84 9.56
C ALA A 29 -3.12 3.30 9.51
N ASN A 30 -3.83 2.66 10.45
CA ASN A 30 -3.87 1.21 10.58
C ASN A 30 -4.42 0.54 9.32
N ASP A 31 -3.86 -0.61 8.97
CA ASP A 31 -4.34 -1.43 7.85
C ASP A 31 -5.63 -2.17 8.27
N ILE A 32 -6.76 -1.86 7.61
CA ILE A 32 -8.05 -2.54 7.83
C ILE A 32 -8.20 -3.80 6.98
N ILE A 33 -7.68 -3.79 5.76
CA ILE A 33 -7.71 -4.91 4.83
C ILE A 33 -6.34 -5.01 4.19
N ILE A 34 -5.77 -6.20 4.22
CA ILE A 34 -4.54 -6.53 3.53
C ILE A 34 -4.87 -7.66 2.56
N ALA A 35 -4.77 -7.38 1.27
CA ALA A 35 -4.95 -8.35 0.21
C ALA A 35 -3.64 -8.58 -0.53
N ARG A 36 -3.30 -9.84 -0.79
CA ARG A 36 -2.03 -10.25 -1.40
C ARG A 36 -2.27 -11.21 -2.54
N ARG A 37 -1.44 -11.08 -3.57
CA ARG A 37 -1.27 -12.07 -4.62
C ARG A 37 0.20 -12.43 -4.72
N GLU A 38 0.47 -13.72 -4.80
CA GLU A 38 1.78 -14.22 -5.21
C GLU A 38 1.69 -14.64 -6.69
N GLY A 39 2.61 -14.14 -7.49
CA GLY A 39 2.78 -14.47 -8.90
C GLY A 39 3.88 -15.51 -9.12
N VAL A 40 4.23 -15.71 -10.38
CA VAL A 40 5.36 -16.57 -10.77
C VAL A 40 6.69 -15.86 -10.48
N ALA A 41 7.74 -16.65 -10.26
CA ALA A 41 9.10 -16.15 -9.99
C ALA A 41 9.25 -15.24 -8.74
N GLY A 42 8.37 -15.38 -7.75
CA GLY A 42 8.43 -14.61 -6.49
C GLY A 42 7.95 -13.16 -6.61
N CYS A 43 7.28 -12.83 -7.71
CA CYS A 43 6.53 -11.58 -7.84
C CYS A 43 5.40 -11.54 -6.81
N SER A 44 5.25 -10.44 -6.09
CA SER A 44 4.16 -10.26 -5.13
C SER A 44 3.50 -8.90 -5.27
N ILE A 45 2.18 -8.90 -5.14
CA ILE A 45 1.37 -7.70 -5.08
C ILE A 45 0.69 -7.65 -3.72
N ILE A 46 0.77 -6.52 -3.04
CA ILE A 46 0.15 -6.29 -1.74
C ILE A 46 -0.66 -4.99 -1.81
N LEU A 47 -1.97 -5.11 -1.65
CA LEU A 47 -2.89 -4.00 -1.47
C LEU A 47 -3.23 -3.88 0.02
N LYS A 48 -3.00 -2.70 0.58
CA LYS A 48 -3.38 -2.33 1.95
C LYS A 48 -4.39 -1.20 1.89
N LEU A 49 -5.56 -1.41 2.48
CA LEU A 49 -6.57 -0.39 2.70
C LEU A 49 -6.48 0.04 4.16
N LYS A 50 -6.44 1.35 4.40
CA LYS A 50 -6.22 1.93 5.72
C LYS A 50 -7.49 2.57 6.30
N GLU A 51 -7.54 2.72 7.62
CA GLU A 51 -8.69 3.30 8.34
C GLU A 51 -9.03 4.74 7.91
N ASP A 52 -8.03 5.52 7.46
CA ASP A 52 -8.18 6.91 7.02
C ASP A 52 -8.59 7.07 5.55
N ASN A 53 -9.14 6.01 4.95
CA ASN A 53 -9.51 5.95 3.53
C ASN A 53 -8.34 6.13 2.56
N THR A 54 -7.10 5.91 2.99
CA THR A 54 -5.93 5.84 2.11
C THR A 54 -5.55 4.40 1.78
N PHE A 55 -4.87 4.19 0.65
CA PHE A 55 -4.36 2.86 0.28
C PHE A 55 -2.89 2.91 -0.07
N VAL A 56 -2.26 1.74 0.10
CA VAL A 56 -0.90 1.46 -0.37
C VAL A 56 -0.95 0.20 -1.22
N PHE A 57 -0.49 0.31 -2.46
CA PHE A 57 -0.33 -0.80 -3.38
C PHE A 57 1.15 -1.00 -3.68
N ASN A 58 1.70 -2.13 -3.25
CA ASN A 58 3.07 -2.51 -3.52
C ASN A 58 3.10 -3.60 -4.59
N ASN A 59 3.92 -3.39 -5.61
CA ASN A 59 4.25 -4.39 -6.63
C ASN A 59 5.74 -4.69 -6.53
N ILE A 60 6.08 -5.92 -6.17
CA ILE A 60 7.44 -6.38 -5.90
C ILE A 60 7.76 -7.50 -6.88
N CYS A 61 8.60 -7.23 -7.86
CA CYS A 61 9.09 -8.20 -8.86
C CYS A 61 10.60 -7.97 -9.08
N PHE A 62 11.03 -7.61 -10.30
CA PHE A 62 12.40 -7.18 -10.63
C PHE A 62 12.73 -5.76 -10.14
N GLY A 63 11.83 -5.17 -9.36
CA GLY A 63 11.89 -3.86 -8.75
C GLY A 63 10.70 -3.70 -7.80
N THR A 64 10.68 -2.63 -7.02
CA THR A 64 9.60 -2.33 -6.08
C THR A 64 8.93 -1.02 -6.49
N SER A 65 7.66 -1.09 -6.84
CA SER A 65 6.79 0.08 -7.01
C SER A 65 5.82 0.20 -5.83
N LYS A 66 5.65 1.41 -5.32
CA LYS A 66 4.66 1.77 -4.29
C LYS A 66 3.73 2.83 -4.86
N THR A 67 2.51 2.44 -5.21
CA THR A 67 1.42 3.35 -5.59
C THR A 67 0.56 3.66 -4.37
N THR A 68 0.19 4.92 -4.19
CA THR A 68 -0.63 5.37 -3.05
C THR A 68 -1.78 6.24 -3.51
N GLY A 69 -2.79 6.42 -2.68
CA GLY A 69 -3.91 7.31 -2.97
C GLY A 69 -5.01 7.16 -1.94
N LYS A 70 -6.21 7.58 -2.33
CA LYS A 70 -7.44 7.39 -1.55
C LYS A 70 -8.32 6.32 -2.16
N TYR A 71 -9.14 5.69 -1.31
CA TYR A 71 -10.14 4.74 -1.76
C TYR A 71 -11.49 4.99 -1.07
N HIS A 72 -12.54 4.44 -1.66
CA HIS A 72 -13.85 4.38 -1.04
C HIS A 72 -14.60 3.14 -1.55
N PHE A 73 -15.49 2.62 -0.70
CA PHE A 73 -16.39 1.54 -1.06
C PHE A 73 -17.77 2.09 -1.42
N VAL A 74 -18.41 1.47 -2.42
CA VAL A 74 -19.83 1.62 -2.74
C VAL A 74 -20.40 0.21 -2.88
N GLY A 75 -21.01 -0.29 -1.81
CA GLY A 75 -21.33 -1.72 -1.68
C GLY A 75 -20.04 -2.55 -1.78
N ASP A 76 -20.03 -3.52 -2.68
CA ASP A 76 -18.87 -4.39 -2.93
C ASP A 76 -17.83 -3.78 -3.87
N SER A 77 -18.10 -2.58 -4.42
CA SER A 77 -17.19 -1.91 -5.35
C SER A 77 -16.19 -1.02 -4.61
N LEU A 78 -14.90 -1.22 -4.90
CA LEU A 78 -13.77 -0.43 -4.40
C LEU A 78 -13.31 0.55 -5.49
N PHE A 79 -13.25 1.85 -5.20
CA PHE A 79 -12.84 2.85 -6.17
C PHE A 79 -11.63 3.64 -5.68
N PHE A 80 -10.69 3.92 -6.59
CA PHE A 80 -9.45 4.63 -6.30
C PHE A 80 -9.49 6.09 -6.78
N LYS A 81 -8.90 6.99 -5.99
CA LYS A 81 -8.84 8.45 -6.24
C LYS A 81 -7.50 9.01 -5.78
N ASP A 82 -7.14 10.20 -6.27
CA ASP A 82 -5.92 10.92 -5.90
C ASP A 82 -4.65 10.05 -6.00
N ILE A 83 -4.55 9.26 -7.08
CA ILE A 83 -3.53 8.24 -7.25
C ILE A 83 -2.16 8.88 -7.52
N LYS A 84 -1.19 8.52 -6.69
CA LYS A 84 0.23 8.82 -6.85
C LYS A 84 0.92 7.53 -7.28
N ILE A 85 1.12 7.42 -8.59
CA ILE A 85 1.71 6.25 -9.23
C ILE A 85 3.16 6.07 -8.76
N GLY A 86 3.51 4.84 -8.42
CA GLY A 86 4.86 4.45 -8.00
C GLY A 86 5.87 4.47 -9.15
N ARG A 87 7.13 4.26 -8.80
CA ARG A 87 8.23 4.23 -9.77
C ARG A 87 8.00 3.10 -10.77
N ASP A 88 8.18 3.39 -12.06
CA ASP A 88 8.11 2.44 -13.18
C ASP A 88 6.69 1.95 -13.56
N ASP A 89 5.64 2.44 -12.90
CA ASP A 89 4.25 2.23 -13.31
C ASP A 89 3.75 3.42 -14.17
N SER A 90 2.97 3.16 -15.22
CA SER A 90 2.37 4.19 -16.07
C SER A 90 0.88 4.39 -15.85
N ASN A 91 0.21 3.42 -15.21
CA ASN A 91 -1.22 3.44 -14.96
C ASN A 91 -1.57 2.65 -13.69
N PHE A 92 -2.79 2.81 -13.20
CA PHE A 92 -3.33 2.08 -12.06
C PHE A 92 -4.77 1.62 -12.32
N TYR A 93 -5.25 0.68 -11.52
CA TYR A 93 -6.61 0.15 -11.62
C TYR A 93 -7.66 1.24 -11.34
N GLU A 94 -8.72 1.30 -12.15
CA GLU A 94 -9.81 2.26 -11.96
C GLU A 94 -10.69 1.86 -10.77
N PHE A 95 -10.98 0.56 -10.64
CA PHE A 95 -11.82 0.02 -9.58
C PHE A 95 -11.47 -1.44 -9.25
N GLY A 96 -12.06 -1.92 -8.17
CA GLY A 96 -12.06 -3.32 -7.80
C GLY A 96 -13.41 -3.78 -7.27
N LEU A 97 -13.57 -5.09 -7.17
CA LEU A 97 -14.75 -5.74 -6.61
C LEU A 97 -14.31 -6.66 -5.48
N LYS A 98 -14.88 -6.44 -4.29
CA LYS A 98 -14.70 -7.33 -3.15
C LYS A 98 -15.70 -8.47 -3.27
N ASP A 99 -15.19 -9.69 -3.37
CA ASP A 99 -15.99 -10.90 -3.36
C ASP A 99 -16.26 -11.36 -1.92
N THR A 100 -17.27 -12.21 -1.77
CA THR A 100 -17.62 -12.92 -0.55
C THR A 100 -16.59 -13.96 -0.12
N LEU A 101 -15.74 -14.42 -1.06
CA LEU A 101 -14.68 -15.40 -0.83
C LEU A 101 -13.37 -14.79 -0.30
N ASP A 102 -13.44 -13.62 0.36
CA ASP A 102 -12.26 -12.90 0.83
C ASP A 102 -11.26 -12.58 -0.29
N ILE A 103 -11.77 -12.21 -1.46
CA ILE A 103 -10.98 -11.84 -2.64
C ILE A 103 -11.30 -10.40 -3.05
N ILE A 104 -10.29 -9.68 -3.52
CA ILE A 104 -10.46 -8.41 -4.23
C ILE A 104 -9.99 -8.60 -5.66
N TRP A 105 -10.88 -8.38 -6.61
CA TRP A 105 -10.58 -8.29 -8.03
C TRP A 105 -10.28 -6.85 -8.40
N LEU A 106 -9.21 -6.58 -9.15
CA LEU A 106 -8.86 -5.24 -9.65
C LEU A 106 -8.94 -5.19 -11.18
N TYR A 107 -9.50 -4.10 -11.71
CA TYR A 107 -9.74 -3.89 -13.13
C TYR A 107 -9.15 -2.55 -13.59
N TYR A 108 -8.49 -2.52 -14.75
CA TYR A 108 -7.92 -1.28 -15.28
C TYR A 108 -9.01 -0.35 -15.83
N ASP A 109 -10.05 -0.92 -16.43
CA ASP A 109 -11.22 -0.18 -16.89
C ASP A 109 -12.49 -1.04 -16.85
N LYS A 110 -13.63 -0.44 -17.21
CA LYS A 110 -14.95 -1.10 -17.20
C LYS A 110 -15.18 -2.09 -18.36
N GLN A 111 -14.31 -2.11 -19.35
CA GLN A 111 -14.37 -3.01 -20.50
C GLN A 111 -13.61 -4.32 -20.23
N ASP A 112 -12.75 -4.35 -19.21
CA ASP A 112 -12.02 -5.55 -18.81
C ASP A 112 -12.95 -6.70 -18.41
N THR A 113 -12.80 -7.84 -19.09
CA THR A 113 -13.52 -9.09 -18.76
C THR A 113 -12.83 -9.92 -17.67
N SER A 114 -11.58 -9.59 -17.33
CA SER A 114 -10.78 -10.31 -16.33
C SER A 114 -9.95 -9.33 -15.51
N GLY A 115 -10.03 -9.45 -14.18
CA GLY A 115 -9.24 -8.64 -13.26
C GLY A 115 -8.08 -9.39 -12.63
N ILE A 116 -7.24 -8.67 -11.91
CA ILE A 116 -6.22 -9.26 -11.03
C ILE A 116 -6.84 -9.62 -9.69
N CYS A 117 -6.71 -10.90 -9.32
CA CYS A 117 -7.18 -11.44 -8.05
C CYS A 117 -6.15 -11.23 -6.93
N LEU A 118 -6.60 -10.66 -5.81
CA LEU A 118 -5.85 -10.53 -4.55
C LEU A 118 -6.62 -11.23 -3.43
N HIS A 119 -5.97 -12.12 -2.69
CA HIS A 119 -6.57 -12.80 -1.54
C HIS A 119 -6.41 -11.95 -0.28
N ILE A 120 -7.49 -11.71 0.45
CA ILE A 120 -7.45 -11.02 1.74
C ILE A 120 -6.79 -11.95 2.75
N ILE A 121 -5.61 -11.55 3.24
CA ILE A 121 -4.83 -12.30 4.23
C ILE A 121 -5.03 -11.76 5.65
N ASN A 122 -5.53 -10.53 5.78
CA ASN A 122 -5.88 -9.93 7.05
C ASN A 122 -7.02 -8.93 6.85
N SER A 123 -8.02 -9.01 7.72
CA SER A 123 -9.17 -8.09 7.77
C SER A 123 -9.46 -7.74 9.23
N ASN A 124 -9.20 -6.49 9.60
CA ASN A 124 -9.53 -5.90 10.89
C ASN A 124 -10.82 -5.06 10.80
N GLN A 125 -11.79 -5.48 9.99
CA GLN A 125 -13.07 -4.78 9.92
C GLN A 125 -13.83 -4.95 11.25
N LYS A 126 -13.70 -3.96 12.13
CA LYS A 126 -14.67 -3.74 13.20
C LYS A 126 -15.94 -3.25 12.52
N ASN A 127 -16.95 -4.11 12.49
CA ASN A 127 -18.31 -3.87 11.99
C ASN A 127 -18.73 -2.40 12.15
N GLN A 128 -18.74 -1.66 11.05
CA GLN A 128 -19.48 -0.40 10.94
C GLN A 128 -20.85 -0.71 10.35
N GLU A 129 -21.70 -1.35 11.16
CA GLU A 129 -23.15 -1.24 11.02
C GLU A 129 -23.60 -0.10 11.94
N LYS A 130 -24.13 0.98 11.35
CA LYS A 130 -25.07 1.86 12.03
C LYS A 130 -26.10 2.38 11.05
#